data_AF-A0AAV3SW19-F1
#
_entry.id   AF-A0AAV3SW19-F1
#
_cell.length_a   1.000
_cell.length_b   1.000
_cell.length_c   1.000
_cell.angle_alpha   90.00
_cell.angle_beta   90.00
_cell.angle_gamma   90.00
#
_symmetry.space_group_name_H-M   'P 1'
#
loop_
_entity.id
_entity.type
_entity.pdbx_description
1 polymer ?
#
loop_
_entity_poly.entity_id
_entity_poly.type
_entity_poly.pdbx_seq_one_letter_code
_entity_poly.pdbx_strand_id
1 'polypeptide(L)'
;MFDLFGGDDDHDDRVESQADLFRDLGYSDIRADHTSEYPDPKKRNGRIPDVTADNPFGRDPVVEIDTGKDTSKRDQRQLNDLSSGLDPNETLIQVDEDDRLVDGW
;
A
#
# COMPACT_ATOMS: atom_id res chain seq x y z
N MET A 1 21.17 17.89 -13.04
CA MET A 1 20.03 18.73 -12.60
C MET A 1 19.39 17.94 -11.48
N PHE A 2 19.31 18.51 -10.27
CA PHE A 2 18.71 17.84 -9.12
C PHE A 2 17.19 17.94 -9.26
N ASP A 3 16.50 16.84 -9.51
CA ASP A 3 15.04 16.77 -9.38
C ASP A 3 14.71 16.64 -7.90
N LEU A 4 14.15 17.72 -7.35
CA LEU A 4 13.83 17.88 -5.93
C LEU A 4 12.31 17.87 -5.66
N PHE A 5 11.48 17.49 -6.64
CA PHE A 5 10.01 17.57 -6.54
C PHE A 5 9.28 16.51 -7.38
N GLY A 6 9.55 15.22 -7.16
CA GLY A 6 8.82 14.13 -7.82
C GLY A 6 8.48 12.94 -6.92
N GLY A 7 8.47 13.13 -5.59
CA GLY A 7 8.31 12.02 -4.64
C GLY A 7 6.87 11.74 -4.20
N ASP A 8 6.02 12.77 -4.13
CA ASP A 8 4.66 12.66 -3.59
C ASP A 8 3.65 12.30 -4.71
N ASP A 9 3.70 12.97 -5.86
CA ASP A 9 2.81 12.65 -7.01
C ASP A 9 3.04 11.19 -7.49
N ASP A 10 4.29 10.73 -7.52
CA ASP A 10 4.64 9.35 -7.88
C ASP A 10 4.16 8.33 -6.83
N HIS A 11 4.05 8.71 -5.54
CA HIS A 11 3.51 7.84 -4.51
C HIS A 11 1.99 7.71 -4.68
N ASP A 12 1.28 8.83 -4.76
CA ASP A 12 -0.17 8.86 -4.87
C ASP A 12 -0.66 8.13 -6.14
N ASP A 13 0.02 8.33 -7.28
CA ASP A 13 -0.28 7.62 -8.53
C ASP A 13 -0.09 6.09 -8.40
N ARG A 14 0.90 5.64 -7.63
CA ARG A 14 1.13 4.21 -7.36
C ARG A 14 0.09 3.63 -6.41
N VAL A 15 -0.35 4.40 -5.42
CA VAL A 15 -1.44 4.03 -4.50
C VAL A 15 -2.73 3.82 -5.28
N GLU A 16 -3.07 4.76 -6.16
CA GLU A 16 -4.25 4.65 -7.03
C GLU A 16 -4.12 3.44 -7.99
N SER A 17 -2.97 3.28 -8.64
CA SER A 17 -2.71 2.15 -9.54
C SER A 17 -2.84 0.79 -8.86
N GLN A 18 -2.40 0.68 -7.60
CA GLN A 18 -2.51 -0.55 -6.81
C GLN A 18 -3.96 -0.85 -6.41
N ALA A 19 -4.75 0.17 -6.08
CA ALA A 19 -6.18 0.03 -5.81
C ALA A 19 -6.95 -0.39 -7.06
N ASP A 20 -6.64 0.22 -8.21
CA ASP A 20 -7.20 -0.13 -9.52
C ASP A 20 -6.86 -1.57 -9.93
N LEU A 21 -5.63 -2.02 -9.67
CA LEU A 21 -5.24 -3.41 -9.91
C LEU A 21 -6.09 -4.38 -9.07
N PHE A 22 -6.30 -4.10 -7.78
CA PHE A 22 -7.17 -4.92 -6.93
C PHE A 22 -8.61 -4.97 -7.46
N ARG A 23 -9.14 -3.83 -7.93
CA ARG A 23 -10.47 -3.76 -8.55
C ARG A 23 -10.55 -4.66 -9.78
N ASP A 24 -9.55 -4.58 -10.65
CA ASP A 24 -9.51 -5.34 -11.91
C ASP A 24 -9.31 -6.85 -11.69
N LEU A 25 -8.61 -7.22 -10.61
CA LEU A 25 -8.43 -8.60 -10.17
C LEU A 25 -9.64 -9.17 -9.39
N GLY A 26 -10.67 -8.34 -9.13
CA GLY A 26 -11.91 -8.77 -8.50
C GLY A 26 -11.88 -8.82 -6.97
N TYR A 27 -10.97 -8.08 -6.33
CA TYR A 27 -11.02 -7.83 -4.89
C TYR A 27 -12.20 -6.90 -4.55
N SER A 28 -12.64 -6.93 -3.29
CA SER A 28 -13.76 -6.10 -2.80
C SER A 28 -13.34 -5.19 -1.65
N ASP A 29 -14.22 -4.28 -1.21
CA ASP A 29 -13.96 -3.31 -0.12
C ASP A 29 -12.61 -2.57 -0.22
N ILE A 30 -12.25 -2.17 -1.46
CA ILE A 30 -10.99 -1.49 -1.75
C ILE A 30 -10.99 -0.10 -1.12
N ARG A 31 -9.92 0.20 -0.41
CA ARG A 31 -9.66 1.47 0.28
C ARG A 31 -8.25 1.92 -0.06
N ALA A 32 -8.06 3.22 -0.29
CA ALA A 32 -6.75 3.77 -0.57
C ALA A 32 -6.61 5.15 0.07
N ASP A 33 -5.47 5.41 0.72
CA ASP A 33 -5.14 6.72 1.28
C ASP A 33 -4.74 7.67 0.15
N HIS A 34 -4.78 8.97 0.42
CA HIS A 34 -4.28 10.01 -0.47
C HIS A 34 -4.91 10.09 -1.89
N THR A 35 -5.98 9.33 -2.17
CA THR A 35 -6.80 9.46 -3.38
C THR A 35 -8.26 9.78 -3.05
N SER A 36 -8.94 10.48 -3.96
CA SER A 36 -10.37 10.80 -3.82
C SER A 36 -11.30 9.72 -4.38
N GLU A 37 -10.75 8.76 -5.13
CA GLU A 37 -11.53 7.72 -5.80
C GLU A 37 -11.98 6.61 -4.86
N TYR A 38 -11.22 6.38 -3.79
CA TYR A 38 -11.43 5.31 -2.83
C TYR A 38 -11.62 5.89 -1.41
N PRO A 39 -12.38 5.20 -0.54
CA PRO A 39 -12.49 5.60 0.85
C PRO A 39 -11.18 5.33 1.62
N ASP A 40 -10.92 6.13 2.65
CA ASP A 40 -9.71 6.00 3.48
C ASP A 40 -9.60 4.62 4.17
N PRO A 41 -8.41 4.01 4.19
CA PRO A 41 -8.15 2.79 4.95
C PRO A 41 -8.32 2.97 6.46
N LYS A 42 -8.68 1.88 7.14
CA LYS A 42 -8.74 1.86 8.61
C LYS A 42 -7.33 1.93 9.20
N LYS A 43 -7.21 2.48 10.41
CA LYS A 43 -5.93 2.49 11.12
C LYS A 43 -5.60 1.12 11.72
N ARG A 44 -4.33 0.71 11.61
CA ARG A 44 -3.75 -0.47 12.28
C ARG A 44 -2.66 0.03 13.22
N ASN A 45 -2.84 -0.20 14.51
CA ASN A 45 -1.97 0.33 15.59
C ASN A 45 -1.59 1.82 15.41
N GLY A 46 -2.56 2.66 15.05
CA GLY A 46 -2.37 4.11 14.89
C GLY A 46 -1.75 4.57 13.57
N ARG A 47 -1.44 3.65 12.64
CA ARG A 47 -0.98 3.96 11.27
C ARG A 47 -2.09 3.72 10.26
N ILE A 48 -2.15 4.54 9.22
CA ILE A 48 -3.02 4.33 8.06
C ILE A 48 -2.12 3.66 7.01
N PRO A 49 -2.47 2.45 6.52
CA PRO A 49 -1.80 1.85 5.37
C PRO A 49 -2.27 2.51 4.07
N ASP A 50 -1.50 2.37 3.00
CA ASP A 50 -1.80 3.04 1.73
C ASP A 50 -2.96 2.40 0.98
N VAL A 51 -3.01 1.07 0.88
CA VAL A 51 -4.12 0.35 0.21
C VAL A 51 -4.56 -0.85 1.01
N THR A 52 -5.87 -1.08 1.13
CA THR A 52 -6.41 -2.33 1.67
C THR A 52 -7.56 -2.83 0.82
N ALA A 53 -7.76 -4.14 0.78
CA ALA A 53 -8.91 -4.75 0.11
C ALA A 53 -9.25 -6.10 0.75
N ASP A 54 -10.49 -6.56 0.56
CA ASP A 54 -10.93 -7.91 0.89
C ASP A 54 -10.51 -8.88 -0.22
N ASN A 55 -9.75 -9.92 0.15
CA ASN A 55 -9.21 -10.90 -0.79
C ASN A 55 -10.13 -12.12 -0.92
N PRO A 56 -10.68 -12.41 -2.12
CA PRO A 56 -11.55 -13.58 -2.31
C PRO A 56 -10.82 -14.93 -2.20
N PHE A 57 -9.48 -14.94 -2.19
CA PHE A 57 -8.66 -16.16 -2.29
C PHE A 57 -7.78 -16.42 -1.05
N GLY A 58 -7.83 -15.58 -0.02
CA GLY A 58 -6.93 -15.75 1.10
C GLY A 58 -7.02 -14.64 2.13
N ARG A 59 -5.85 -14.14 2.54
CA ARG A 59 -5.76 -13.05 3.51
C ARG A 59 -5.92 -11.70 2.83
N ASP A 60 -6.56 -10.79 3.53
CA ASP A 60 -6.83 -9.43 3.08
C ASP A 60 -5.50 -8.65 3.02
N PRO A 61 -5.11 -8.12 1.85
CA PRO A 61 -3.89 -7.33 1.75
C PRO A 61 -4.02 -6.01 2.50
N VAL A 62 -2.97 -5.70 3.25
CA VAL A 62 -2.67 -4.37 3.77
C VAL A 62 -1.37 -3.94 3.13
N VAL A 63 -1.41 -2.96 2.23
CA VAL A 63 -0.28 -2.55 1.38
C VAL A 63 0.31 -1.24 1.87
N GLU A 64 1.63 -1.18 1.88
CA GLU A 64 2.41 0.04 2.04
C GLU A 64 3.35 0.19 0.82
N ILE A 65 3.31 1.33 0.16
CA ILE A 65 4.10 1.66 -1.03
C ILE A 65 5.33 2.45 -0.60
N ASP A 66 6.50 1.87 -0.83
CA ASP A 66 7.79 2.52 -0.64
C ASP A 66 8.29 2.99 -2.01
N THR A 67 8.40 4.32 -2.18
CA THR A 67 8.99 4.93 -3.38
C THR A 67 10.51 5.02 -3.30
N GLY A 68 11.10 4.63 -2.16
CA GLY A 68 12.54 4.54 -1.99
C GLY A 68 13.09 3.18 -2.38
N LYS A 69 14.32 3.17 -2.91
CA LYS A 69 15.10 1.95 -3.17
C LYS A 69 15.48 1.17 -1.91
N ASP A 70 15.66 1.86 -0.79
CA ASP A 70 16.02 1.27 0.50
C ASP A 70 14.99 1.70 1.54
N THR A 71 14.42 0.74 2.28
CA THR A 71 13.50 1.04 3.37
C THR A 71 14.21 1.80 4.49
N SER A 72 13.76 3.03 4.74
CA SER A 72 14.37 3.84 5.78
C SER A 72 14.00 3.30 7.18
N LYS A 73 14.74 3.73 8.21
CA LYS A 73 14.39 3.40 9.62
C LYS A 73 12.99 3.90 10.02
N ARG A 74 12.52 4.97 9.39
CA ARG A 74 11.19 5.53 9.64
C ARG A 74 10.12 4.59 9.06
N ASP A 75 10.33 4.15 7.83
CA ASP A 75 9.37 3.32 7.10
C ASP A 75 9.33 1.92 7.71
N GLN A 76 10.50 1.39 8.11
CA GLN A 76 10.56 0.15 8.89
C GLN A 76 9.77 0.22 10.19
N ARG A 77 9.75 1.37 10.88
CA ARG A 77 8.94 1.56 12.08
C ARG A 77 7.45 1.58 11.74
N GLN A 78 7.06 2.22 10.63
CA GLN A 78 5.69 2.21 10.15
C GLN A 78 5.23 0.79 9.82
N LEU A 79 6.03 0.02 9.09
CA LEU A 79 5.76 -1.40 8.79
C LEU A 79 5.60 -2.24 10.07
N ASN A 80 6.46 -2.02 11.07
CA ASN A 80 6.36 -2.71 12.35
C ASN A 80 5.07 -2.34 13.10
N ASP A 81 4.73 -1.04 13.13
CA ASP A 81 3.50 -0.55 13.76
C ASP A 81 2.28 -1.19 13.05
N LEU A 82 2.20 -1.14 11.72
CA LEU A 82 1.14 -1.76 10.91
C LEU A 82 1.04 -3.26 11.17
N SER A 83 2.16 -3.99 11.05
CA SER A 83 2.23 -5.44 11.25
C SER A 83 1.70 -5.88 12.62
N SER A 84 2.02 -5.11 13.67
CA SER A 84 1.54 -5.40 15.03
C SER A 84 0.04 -5.13 15.24
N GLY A 85 -0.58 -4.36 14.36
CA GLY A 85 -1.99 -4.00 14.40
C GLY A 85 -2.88 -4.78 13.44
N LEU A 86 -2.34 -5.77 12.72
CA LEU A 86 -3.10 -6.57 11.77
C LEU A 86 -4.03 -7.57 12.44
N ASP A 87 -5.19 -7.77 11.82
CA ASP A 87 -6.06 -8.90 12.13
C ASP A 87 -5.44 -10.22 11.63
N PRO A 88 -5.78 -11.38 12.23
CA PRO A 88 -5.23 -12.69 11.82
C PRO A 88 -5.52 -13.08 10.36
N ASN A 89 -6.52 -12.45 9.75
CA ASN A 89 -6.92 -12.64 8.36
C ASN A 89 -6.28 -11.63 7.41
N GLU A 90 -5.52 -10.66 7.91
CA GLU A 90 -4.81 -9.67 7.10
C GLU A 90 -3.35 -10.10 6.86
N THR A 91 -2.72 -9.52 5.83
CA THR A 91 -1.28 -9.67 5.58
C THR A 91 -0.68 -8.34 5.14
N LEU A 92 0.44 -7.93 5.76
CA LEU A 92 1.19 -6.75 5.35
C LEU A 92 2.01 -7.08 4.11
N ILE A 93 1.90 -6.24 3.09
CA ILE A 93 2.66 -6.30 1.84
C ILE A 93 3.35 -4.96 1.70
N GLN A 94 4.67 -4.97 1.60
CA GLN A 94 5.44 -3.79 1.20
C GLN A 94 5.69 -3.90 -0.30
N VAL A 95 5.46 -2.82 -1.03
CA VAL A 95 5.78 -2.71 -2.46
C VAL A 95 6.84 -1.63 -2.62
N ASP A 96 8.08 -2.01 -2.94
CA ASP A 96 9.18 -1.07 -3.14
C ASP A 96 9.30 -0.58 -4.60
N GLU A 97 10.25 0.32 -4.90
CA GLU A 97 10.47 0.85 -6.26
C GLU A 97 10.89 -0.24 -7.27
N ASP A 98 11.55 -1.31 -6.81
CA ASP A 98 12.02 -2.43 -7.64
C ASP A 98 10.89 -3.44 -7.92
N ASP A 99 9.89 -3.52 -7.04
CA ASP A 99 8.64 -4.24 -7.23
C ASP A 99 7.78 -3.51 -8.26
N ARG A 100 7.98 -3.89 -9.52
CA ARG A 100 7.05 -3.55 -10.60
C ARG A 100 5.67 -4.02 -10.16
N LEU A 101 4.71 -3.09 -10.14
CA LEU A 101 3.29 -3.34 -9.82
C LEU A 101 2.67 -4.49 -10.65
N VAL A 102 3.38 -4.98 -11.67
CA VAL A 102 3.17 -6.27 -12.33
C VAL A 102 4.48 -6.71 -13.01
N ASP A 103 5.14 -7.73 -12.49
CA ASP A 103 5.97 -8.66 -13.29
C ASP A 103 6.17 -9.98 -12.53
N GLY A 104 5.21 -10.89 -12.66
CA GLY A 104 5.41 -12.29 -12.23
C GLY A 104 4.22 -12.95 -11.54
N TRP A 105 3.09 -13.08 -12.25
CA TRP A 105 2.13 -14.15 -12.02
C TRP A 105 2.21 -15.15 -13.17
#